data_AF-A0AAU9XPW4-F1
#
_entry.id   AF-A0AAU9XPW4-F1
#
_cell.length_a   1.000
_cell.length_b   1.000
_cell.length_c   1.000
_cell.angle_alpha   90.00
_cell.angle_beta   90.00
_cell.angle_gamma   90.00
#
_symmetry.space_group_name_H-M   'P 1'
#
loop_
_entity.id
_entity.type
_entity.pdbx_description
1 polymer ?
#
loop_
_entity_poly.entity_id
_entity_poly.type
_entity_poly.pdbx_seq_one_letter_code
_entity_poly.pdbx_strand_id
1 'polypeptide(L)'
;MVSNYHCRIAALSERRVKQDQSKVENTLSENRQSKVEEDFTNFFDGTRMDAWEKMQTSYSFKEQIEAAYEKMKEARGAIFELGKEVTRIFCLYQQKTSISYSVCLRRQESQYPVEAVDALMMILKETAPKCNLDCLVEDVIQVVKEKWNRWQEKEKLVRNSRLSRAVGHLHKPLFQEYIKASIRLTWRMVTQTPPLKLEYQSLYLQQCHKKTGYHTSPEVCTLVKGTPDQHQEEEIACYLWPGLFDGEGRCIRKGEVLCKIRGNTE
;
A
#
# COMPACT_ATOMS: atom_id res chain seq x y z
N MET A 1 33.70 17.49 37.33
CA MET A 1 32.67 17.94 36.38
C MET A 1 32.91 17.49 34.91
N VAL A 2 34.15 17.15 34.51
CA VAL A 2 34.51 16.78 33.11
C VAL A 2 34.14 15.34 32.71
N SER A 3 34.17 14.37 33.65
CA SER A 3 33.85 12.95 33.39
C SER A 3 32.42 12.71 32.86
N ASN A 4 31.46 13.54 33.29
CA ASN A 4 30.05 13.38 32.91
C ASN A 4 29.79 13.80 31.44
N TYR A 5 30.61 14.70 30.89
CA TYR A 5 30.50 15.13 29.49
C TYR A 5 30.97 14.04 28.52
N HIS A 6 32.06 13.34 28.84
CA HIS A 6 32.56 12.23 28.01
C HIS A 6 31.59 11.06 27.94
N CYS A 7 30.98 10.67 29.07
CA CYS A 7 29.93 9.64 29.07
C CYS A 7 28.72 10.05 28.22
N ARG A 8 28.33 11.33 28.24
CA ARG A 8 27.22 11.84 27.42
C ARG A 8 27.54 11.84 25.93
N ILE A 9 28.74 12.24 25.54
CA ILE A 9 29.21 12.23 24.14
C ILE A 9 29.31 10.80 23.61
N ALA A 10 29.84 9.88 24.43
CA ALA A 10 29.94 8.46 24.09
C ALA A 10 28.56 7.84 23.89
N ALA A 11 27.62 8.07 24.83
CA ALA A 11 26.25 7.59 24.72
C ALA A 11 25.51 8.19 23.50
N LEU A 12 25.74 9.45 23.15
CA LEU A 12 25.18 10.08 21.95
C LEU A 12 25.75 9.49 20.66
N SER A 13 27.05 9.22 20.64
CA SER A 13 27.72 8.60 19.49
C SER A 13 27.25 7.17 19.31
N GLU A 14 27.16 6.39 20.39
CA GLU A 14 26.67 5.02 20.38
C GLU A 14 25.20 4.94 19.94
N ARG A 15 24.36 5.89 20.38
CA ARG A 15 22.96 5.99 19.91
C ARG A 15 22.89 6.33 18.43
N ARG A 16 23.71 7.25 17.92
CA ARG A 16 23.77 7.54 16.47
C ARG A 16 24.23 6.33 15.68
N VAL A 17 25.26 5.61 16.15
CA VAL A 17 25.73 4.38 15.51
C VAL A 17 24.64 3.32 15.50
N LYS A 18 23.90 3.12 16.61
CA LYS A 18 22.77 2.19 16.66
C LYS A 18 21.59 2.62 15.78
N GLN A 19 21.31 3.92 15.70
CA GLN A 19 20.27 4.49 14.84
C GLN A 19 20.64 4.42 13.35
N ASP A 20 21.93 4.47 13.02
CA ASP A 20 22.42 4.25 11.66
C ASP A 20 22.48 2.75 11.33
N GLN A 21 22.77 1.88 12.32
CA GLN A 21 22.67 0.43 12.17
C GLN A 21 21.21 -0.04 12.02
N SER A 22 20.24 0.60 12.67
CA SER A 22 18.80 0.29 12.46
C SER A 22 18.31 0.67 11.06
N LYS A 23 19.09 1.45 10.29
CA LYS A 23 18.84 1.76 8.88
C LYS A 23 19.54 0.79 7.93
N VAL A 24 20.42 -0.09 8.43
CA VAL A 24 21.04 -1.13 7.61
C VAL A 24 20.04 -2.28 7.49
N GLU A 25 19.59 -2.56 6.26
CA GLU A 25 18.67 -3.66 6.01
C GLU A 25 19.26 -4.98 6.49
N ASN A 26 18.51 -5.71 7.32
CA ASN A 26 18.82 -7.08 7.67
C ASN A 26 18.65 -7.96 6.41
N THR A 27 19.76 -8.44 5.86
CA THR A 27 19.79 -9.21 4.60
C THR A 27 19.06 -10.55 4.71
N LEU A 28 18.87 -11.06 5.93
CA LEU A 28 18.12 -12.28 6.25
C LEU A 28 16.63 -12.03 6.52
N SER A 29 16.19 -10.77 6.54
CA SER A 29 14.78 -10.45 6.75
C SER A 29 13.94 -10.84 5.54
N GLU A 30 12.94 -11.67 5.78
CA GLU A 30 11.87 -11.98 4.81
C GLU A 30 11.08 -10.71 4.42
N ASN A 31 11.17 -9.63 5.19
CA ASN A 31 10.53 -8.35 4.90
C ASN A 31 11.49 -7.24 4.44
N ARG A 32 12.68 -7.59 3.94
CA ARG A 32 13.56 -6.62 3.27
C ARG A 32 12.86 -6.01 2.05
N GLN A 33 13.11 -4.73 1.78
CA GLN A 33 12.36 -3.99 0.76
C GLN A 33 12.49 -4.65 -0.63
N SER A 34 13.71 -5.01 -1.03
CA SER A 34 13.96 -5.71 -2.30
C SER A 34 13.16 -7.00 -2.47
N LYS A 35 12.91 -7.74 -1.38
CA LYS A 35 12.08 -8.96 -1.44
C LYS A 35 10.60 -8.62 -1.60
N VAL A 36 10.12 -7.58 -0.94
CA VAL A 36 8.74 -7.11 -1.09
C VAL A 36 8.49 -6.59 -2.52
N GLU A 37 9.46 -5.89 -3.11
CA GLU A 37 9.41 -5.41 -4.50
C GLU A 37 9.39 -6.56 -5.52
N GLU A 38 10.22 -7.59 -5.29
CA GLU A 38 10.23 -8.83 -6.06
C GLU A 38 8.88 -9.56 -5.95
N ASP A 39 8.39 -9.73 -4.72
CA ASP A 39 7.12 -10.40 -4.46
C ASP A 39 5.95 -9.64 -5.10
N PHE A 40 5.96 -8.30 -5.07
CA PHE A 40 4.96 -7.47 -5.77
C PHE A 40 4.99 -7.67 -7.29
N THR A 41 6.19 -7.80 -7.87
CA THR A 41 6.35 -8.09 -9.30
C THR A 41 5.85 -9.48 -9.65
N ASN A 42 6.21 -10.49 -8.85
CA ASN A 42 5.82 -11.88 -9.09
C ASN A 42 4.33 -12.14 -8.82
N PHE A 43 3.71 -11.38 -7.93
CA PHE A 43 2.28 -11.46 -7.61
C PHE A 43 1.41 -11.22 -8.85
N PHE A 44 1.91 -10.41 -9.79
CA PHE A 44 1.23 -10.10 -11.05
C PHE A 44 1.17 -11.29 -12.04
N ASP A 45 2.15 -12.21 -12.02
CA ASP A 45 2.32 -13.19 -13.11
C ASP A 45 1.84 -14.61 -12.77
N GLY A 46 2.03 -15.11 -11.54
CA GLY A 46 1.68 -16.49 -11.18
C GLY A 46 0.21 -16.67 -10.74
N THR A 47 -0.21 -15.94 -9.72
CA THR A 47 -1.52 -16.11 -9.08
C THR A 47 -2.67 -15.52 -9.91
N ARG A 48 -2.35 -14.54 -10.77
CA ARG A 48 -3.30 -13.91 -11.68
C ARG A 48 -3.78 -14.88 -12.74
N MET A 49 -2.91 -15.67 -13.38
CA MET A 49 -3.30 -16.55 -14.51
C MET A 49 -4.30 -17.63 -14.07
N ASP A 50 -4.08 -18.27 -12.92
CA ASP A 50 -4.99 -19.30 -12.40
C ASP A 50 -6.33 -18.75 -11.92
N ALA A 51 -6.35 -17.49 -11.44
CA ALA A 51 -7.57 -16.80 -11.02
C ALA A 51 -8.30 -16.15 -12.21
N TRP A 52 -7.57 -15.66 -13.21
CA TRP A 52 -8.03 -15.05 -14.46
C TRP A 52 -8.68 -16.08 -15.39
N GLU A 53 -8.09 -17.28 -15.51
CA GLU A 53 -8.66 -18.38 -16.30
C GLU A 53 -10.01 -18.87 -15.70
N LYS A 54 -10.20 -18.72 -14.38
CA LYS A 54 -11.43 -19.11 -13.66
C LYS A 54 -12.42 -17.97 -13.40
N MET A 55 -11.99 -16.71 -13.51
CA MET A 55 -12.81 -15.49 -13.37
C MET A 55 -12.84 -14.76 -14.70
N GLN A 56 -13.59 -15.35 -15.63
CA GLN A 56 -13.87 -14.83 -16.97
C GLN A 56 -14.06 -13.30 -16.95
N THR A 57 -13.21 -12.59 -17.70
CA THR A 57 -13.43 -11.21 -18.19
C THR A 57 -13.94 -10.22 -17.15
N SER A 58 -13.26 -10.06 -16.01
CA SER A 58 -13.61 -8.94 -15.14
C SER A 58 -12.47 -8.19 -14.48
N TYR A 59 -12.73 -6.89 -14.35
CA TYR A 59 -11.88 -5.81 -13.87
C TYR A 59 -11.50 -5.89 -12.36
N SER A 60 -11.83 -6.99 -11.67
CA SER A 60 -11.97 -7.02 -10.20
C SER A 60 -10.67 -7.20 -9.42
N PHE A 61 -9.57 -7.64 -10.04
CA PHE A 61 -8.34 -7.99 -9.31
C PHE A 61 -7.55 -6.78 -8.80
N LYS A 62 -7.55 -5.67 -9.55
CA LYS A 62 -7.01 -4.38 -9.11
C LYS A 62 -7.70 -3.92 -7.83
N GLU A 63 -9.02 -3.97 -7.81
CA GLU A 63 -9.82 -3.45 -6.70
C GLU A 63 -9.51 -4.17 -5.38
N GLN A 64 -9.10 -5.43 -5.46
CA GLN A 64 -8.73 -6.28 -4.33
C GLN A 64 -7.40 -5.84 -3.69
N ILE A 65 -6.33 -5.69 -4.48
CA ILE A 65 -5.03 -5.25 -3.95
C ILE A 65 -5.12 -3.82 -3.41
N GLU A 66 -5.92 -2.95 -4.03
CA GLU A 66 -6.18 -1.60 -3.55
C GLU A 66 -6.98 -1.55 -2.26
N ALA A 67 -8.05 -2.34 -2.17
CA ALA A 67 -8.85 -2.44 -0.95
C ALA A 67 -8.00 -2.96 0.20
N ALA A 68 -7.19 -4.00 -0.04
CA ALA A 68 -6.23 -4.50 0.93
C ALA A 68 -5.22 -3.42 1.31
N TYR A 69 -4.64 -2.71 0.34
CA TYR A 69 -3.65 -1.67 0.59
C TYR A 69 -4.20 -0.51 1.44
N GLU A 70 -5.36 0.04 1.11
CA GLU A 70 -5.96 1.12 1.89
C GLU A 70 -6.31 0.64 3.31
N LYS A 71 -6.82 -0.59 3.47
CA LYS A 71 -7.09 -1.16 4.79
C LYS A 71 -5.83 -1.35 5.62
N MET A 72 -4.74 -1.85 5.02
CA MET A 72 -3.47 -2.00 5.73
C MET A 72 -2.85 -0.64 6.10
N LYS A 73 -3.01 0.36 5.24
CA LYS A 73 -2.55 1.72 5.49
C LYS A 73 -3.33 2.36 6.65
N GLU A 74 -4.65 2.20 6.70
CA GLU A 74 -5.48 2.60 7.84
C GLU A 74 -5.04 1.90 9.13
N ALA A 75 -4.87 0.57 9.10
CA ALA A 75 -4.45 -0.21 10.26
C ALA A 75 -3.07 0.21 10.77
N ARG A 76 -2.10 0.42 9.88
CA ARG A 76 -0.79 0.95 10.24
C ARG A 76 -0.89 2.34 10.88
N GLY A 77 -1.72 3.23 10.33
CA GLY A 77 -1.97 4.55 10.89
C GLY A 77 -2.51 4.48 12.31
N ALA A 78 -3.50 3.62 12.55
CA ALA A 78 -4.06 3.41 13.89
C ALA A 78 -3.02 2.87 14.89
N ILE A 79 -2.17 1.92 14.47
CA ILE A 79 -1.09 1.39 15.32
C ILE A 79 -0.07 2.48 15.64
N PHE A 80 0.28 3.32 14.67
CA PHE A 80 1.22 4.43 14.87
C PHE A 80 0.68 5.45 15.89
N GLU A 81 -0.59 5.86 15.77
CA GLU A 81 -1.22 6.78 16.73
C GLU A 81 -1.36 6.15 18.12
N LEU A 82 -1.75 4.88 18.22
CA LEU A 82 -1.79 4.15 19.49
C LEU A 82 -0.40 4.09 20.13
N GLY A 83 0.63 3.81 19.34
CA GLY A 83 2.03 3.79 19.76
C GLY A 83 2.48 5.12 20.38
N LYS A 84 2.15 6.25 19.72
CA LYS A 84 2.41 7.60 20.27
C LYS A 84 1.73 7.80 21.62
N GLU A 85 0.46 7.44 21.72
CA GLU A 85 -0.33 7.67 22.93
C GLU A 85 0.16 6.81 24.10
N VAL A 86 0.43 5.53 23.87
CA VAL A 86 1.00 4.62 24.90
C VAL A 86 2.35 5.13 25.37
N THR A 87 3.19 5.58 24.44
CA THR A 87 4.51 6.11 24.76
C THR A 87 4.42 7.41 25.56
N ARG A 88 3.50 8.30 25.19
CA ARG A 88 3.19 9.54 25.93
C ARG A 88 2.77 9.24 27.37
N ILE A 89 1.82 8.31 27.55
CA ILE A 89 1.35 7.87 28.87
C ILE A 89 2.51 7.31 29.69
N PHE A 90 3.32 6.42 29.11
CA PHE A 90 4.45 5.81 29.80
C PHE A 90 5.48 6.84 30.28
N CYS A 91 5.79 7.85 29.45
CA CYS A 91 6.66 8.96 29.84
C CYS A 91 6.09 9.78 31.02
N LEU A 92 4.79 10.05 31.02
CA LEU A 92 4.11 10.75 32.12
C LEU A 92 4.15 9.94 33.43
N TYR A 93 3.99 8.61 33.35
CA TYR A 93 4.11 7.73 34.51
C TYR A 93 5.55 7.67 35.07
N GLN A 94 6.56 7.62 34.21
CA GLN A 94 7.97 7.65 34.66
C GLN A 94 8.33 8.95 35.39
N GLN A 95 7.84 10.10 34.90
CA GLN A 95 8.08 11.39 35.57
C GLN A 95 7.45 11.46 36.96
N LYS A 96 6.34 10.75 37.20
CA LYS A 96 5.65 10.72 38.50
C LYS A 96 6.28 9.75 39.51
N THR A 97 7.03 8.75 39.05
CA THR A 97 7.48 7.63 39.89
C THR A 97 8.94 7.73 40.36
N SER A 98 9.69 8.77 39.98
CA SER A 98 11.12 8.96 40.35
C SER A 98 12.02 7.77 40.05
N ILE A 99 11.61 6.86 39.15
CA ILE A 99 12.46 5.75 38.71
C ILE A 99 13.38 6.28 37.61
N SER A 100 14.58 6.67 38.02
CA SER A 100 15.64 7.16 37.15
C SER A 100 16.23 6.02 36.29
N TYR A 101 15.56 5.67 35.20
CA TYR A 101 16.26 5.10 34.05
C TYR A 101 16.81 6.25 33.20
N SER A 102 18.08 6.15 32.77
CA SER A 102 18.75 7.16 31.94
C SER A 102 18.24 7.19 30.49
N VAL A 103 16.93 7.21 30.29
CA VAL A 103 16.36 7.60 29.00
C VAL A 103 16.41 9.11 28.97
N CYS A 104 17.48 9.63 28.36
CA CYS A 104 17.70 11.07 28.20
C CYS A 104 16.66 11.63 27.21
N LEU A 105 15.44 11.85 27.71
CA LEU A 105 14.36 12.57 27.05
C LEU A 105 14.82 14.03 26.92
N ARG A 106 15.30 14.42 25.74
CA ARG A 106 15.37 15.84 25.41
C ARG A 106 13.95 16.41 25.50
N ARG A 107 13.82 17.63 26.06
CA ARG A 107 12.73 18.53 25.70
C ARG A 107 12.83 18.79 24.20
N GLN A 108 12.24 17.90 23.40
CA GLN A 108 11.82 18.20 22.05
C GLN A 108 10.34 18.56 22.13
N GLU A 109 9.92 19.51 21.32
CA GLU A 109 8.53 19.95 21.17
C GLU A 109 7.60 18.83 20.64
N SER A 110 8.09 17.60 20.49
CA SER A 110 7.28 16.43 20.16
C SER A 110 6.56 15.90 21.40
N GLN A 111 5.26 15.65 21.25
CA GLN A 111 4.35 15.17 22.30
C GLN A 111 4.65 13.74 22.80
N TYR A 112 5.68 13.07 22.25
CA TYR A 112 6.14 11.71 22.53
C TYR A 112 7.62 11.55 22.08
N PRO A 113 8.39 10.61 22.66
CA PRO A 113 9.75 10.32 22.22
C PRO A 113 9.74 9.57 20.89
N VAL A 114 10.28 10.22 19.87
CA VAL A 114 10.32 9.72 18.48
C VAL A 114 11.05 8.38 18.39
N GLU A 115 12.11 8.19 19.18
CA GLU A 115 12.92 6.96 19.14
C GLU A 115 12.15 5.72 19.56
N ALA A 116 11.19 5.85 20.49
CA ALA A 116 10.37 4.72 20.93
C ALA A 116 9.33 4.34 19.87
N VAL A 117 8.78 5.34 19.17
CA VAL A 117 7.83 5.11 18.08
C VAL A 117 8.55 4.53 16.86
N ASP A 118 9.75 5.01 16.55
CA ASP A 118 10.61 4.44 15.50
C ASP A 118 10.96 2.98 15.79
N ALA A 119 11.32 2.65 17.04
CA ALA A 119 11.57 1.28 17.45
C ALA A 119 10.32 0.40 17.28
N LEU A 120 9.14 0.91 17.65
CA LEU A 120 7.88 0.20 17.45
C LEU A 120 7.58 -0.04 15.96
N MET A 121 7.84 0.94 15.09
CA MET A 121 7.70 0.78 13.64
C MET A 121 8.69 -0.24 13.07
N MET A 122 9.91 -0.28 13.58
CA MET A 122 10.91 -1.29 13.21
C MET A 122 10.47 -2.71 13.62
N ILE A 123 9.95 -2.88 14.83
CA ILE A 123 9.37 -4.15 15.29
C ILE A 123 8.20 -4.57 14.38
N LEU A 124 7.34 -3.62 14.01
CA LEU A 124 6.25 -3.88 13.06
C LEU A 124 6.79 -4.39 11.71
N LYS A 125 7.82 -3.74 11.15
CA LYS A 125 8.47 -4.15 9.91
C LYS A 125 9.05 -5.56 10.01
N GLU A 126 9.77 -5.86 11.08
CA GLU A 126 10.44 -7.16 11.26
C GLU A 126 9.45 -8.31 11.48
N THR A 127 8.33 -8.04 12.15
CA THR A 127 7.30 -9.04 12.47
C THR A 127 6.22 -9.18 11.39
N ALA A 128 6.18 -8.26 10.41
CA ALA A 128 5.13 -8.22 9.39
C ALA A 128 4.86 -9.55 8.68
N PRO A 129 5.87 -10.37 8.27
CA PRO A 129 5.62 -11.65 7.60
C PRO A 129 4.87 -12.66 8.47
N LYS A 130 4.99 -12.56 9.79
CA LYS A 130 4.46 -13.50 10.78
C LYS A 130 3.15 -13.04 11.42
N CYS A 131 2.72 -11.81 11.12
CA CYS A 131 1.52 -11.24 11.71
C CYS A 131 0.26 -12.02 11.25
N ASN A 132 -0.65 -12.28 12.17
CA ASN A 132 -1.96 -12.83 11.83
C ASN A 132 -2.86 -11.68 11.35
N LEU A 133 -3.30 -11.76 10.10
CA LEU A 133 -4.12 -10.74 9.43
C LEU A 133 -5.51 -11.29 9.05
N ASP A 134 -5.88 -12.47 9.55
CA ASP A 134 -7.13 -13.14 9.17
C ASP A 134 -8.38 -12.31 9.52
N CYS A 135 -8.31 -11.50 10.59
CA CYS A 135 -9.39 -10.61 10.99
C CYS A 135 -9.70 -9.51 9.95
N LEU A 136 -8.78 -9.21 9.02
CA LEU A 136 -8.95 -8.17 7.99
C LEU A 136 -9.51 -8.74 6.68
N VAL A 137 -9.61 -10.06 6.54
CA VAL A 137 -10.04 -10.71 5.31
C VAL A 137 -11.50 -10.38 5.01
N GLU A 138 -12.38 -10.47 6.00
CA GLU A 138 -13.81 -10.20 5.84
C GLU A 138 -14.07 -8.74 5.46
N ASP A 139 -13.37 -7.81 6.10
CA ASP A 139 -13.45 -6.38 5.80
C ASP A 139 -13.05 -6.06 4.36
N VAL A 140 -11.92 -6.62 3.90
CA VAL A 140 -11.46 -6.43 2.51
C VAL A 140 -12.43 -7.06 1.53
N ILE A 141 -12.94 -8.26 1.81
CA ILE A 141 -13.98 -8.90 0.98
C ILE A 141 -15.20 -8.00 0.88
N GLN A 142 -15.64 -7.39 1.98
CA GLN A 142 -16.80 -6.52 2.00
C GLN A 142 -16.58 -5.25 1.15
N VAL A 143 -15.42 -4.61 1.27
CA VAL A 143 -15.06 -3.44 0.43
C VAL A 143 -15.05 -3.81 -1.05
N VAL A 144 -14.47 -4.97 -1.40
CA VAL A 144 -14.44 -5.46 -2.79
C VAL A 144 -15.85 -5.75 -3.29
N LYS A 145 -16.71 -6.39 -2.48
CA LYS A 145 -18.12 -6.63 -2.79
C LYS A 145 -18.85 -5.33 -3.12
N GLU A 146 -18.66 -4.29 -2.31
CA GLU A 146 -19.30 -2.99 -2.50
C GLU A 146 -18.82 -2.26 -3.75
N LYS A 147 -17.50 -2.26 -4.01
CA LYS A 147 -16.95 -1.72 -5.27
C LYS A 147 -17.51 -2.46 -6.48
N TRP A 148 -17.49 -3.77 -6.43
CA TRP A 148 -18.00 -4.64 -7.48
C TRP A 148 -19.49 -4.42 -7.76
N ASN A 149 -20.32 -4.33 -6.71
CA ASN A 149 -21.75 -4.06 -6.85
C ASN A 149 -22.02 -2.69 -7.47
N ARG A 150 -21.31 -1.64 -7.02
CA ARG A 150 -21.41 -0.30 -7.63
C ARG A 150 -21.00 -0.29 -9.10
N TRP A 151 -19.97 -1.05 -9.45
CA TRP A 151 -19.57 -1.23 -10.85
C TRP A 151 -20.67 -1.92 -11.67
N GLN A 152 -21.25 -3.00 -11.15
CA GLN A 152 -22.36 -3.68 -11.82
C GLN A 152 -23.58 -2.80 -12.00
N GLU A 153 -23.92 -1.95 -11.03
CA GLU A 153 -25.02 -0.99 -11.14
C GLU A 153 -24.76 0.02 -12.26
N LYS A 154 -23.54 0.57 -12.34
CA LYS A 154 -23.12 1.47 -13.41
C LYS A 154 -23.15 0.79 -14.79
N GLU A 155 -22.69 -0.47 -14.90
CA GLU A 155 -22.78 -1.21 -16.16
C GLU A 155 -24.22 -1.59 -16.54
N LYS A 156 -25.08 -1.97 -15.57
CA LYS A 156 -26.50 -2.28 -15.82
C LYS A 156 -27.30 -1.06 -16.29
N LEU A 157 -26.97 0.13 -15.78
CA LEU A 157 -27.54 1.40 -16.27
C LEU A 157 -27.17 1.68 -17.73
N VAL A 158 -26.06 1.12 -18.22
CA VAL A 158 -25.54 1.35 -19.57
C VAL A 158 -25.92 0.22 -20.54
N ARG A 159 -26.00 -1.03 -20.09
CA ARG A 159 -26.45 -2.17 -20.89
C ARG A 159 -27.76 -2.74 -20.35
N ASN A 160 -28.85 -2.44 -21.05
CA ASN A 160 -30.07 -3.23 -20.96
C ASN A 160 -29.76 -4.69 -21.39
N SER A 161 -29.54 -5.53 -20.39
CA SER A 161 -29.62 -7.00 -20.37
C SER A 161 -28.30 -7.83 -20.30
N ARG A 162 -28.36 -8.83 -19.39
CA ARG A 162 -27.66 -10.13 -19.35
C ARG A 162 -26.22 -10.28 -18.83
N LEU A 163 -25.80 -9.55 -17.78
CA LEU A 163 -24.60 -9.91 -16.99
C LEU A 163 -24.90 -10.16 -15.50
N SER A 164 -26.08 -10.70 -15.17
CA SER A 164 -26.48 -10.95 -13.78
C SER A 164 -25.94 -12.25 -13.16
N ARG A 165 -24.72 -12.69 -13.50
CA ARG A 165 -24.22 -13.96 -12.97
C ARG A 165 -22.71 -13.98 -12.68
N ALA A 166 -22.25 -13.06 -11.84
CA ALA A 166 -20.87 -13.07 -11.31
C ALA A 166 -20.79 -13.11 -9.77
N VAL A 167 -21.89 -12.90 -9.05
CA VAL A 167 -21.89 -12.81 -7.57
C VAL A 167 -21.58 -14.16 -6.89
N GLY A 168 -21.79 -15.28 -7.59
CA GLY A 168 -21.46 -16.63 -7.09
C GLY A 168 -19.97 -16.96 -7.01
N HIS A 169 -19.07 -16.07 -7.46
CA HIS A 169 -17.62 -16.34 -7.52
C HIS A 169 -16.81 -15.80 -6.35
N LEU A 170 -17.37 -14.91 -5.52
CA LEU A 170 -16.64 -14.32 -4.37
C LEU A 170 -16.44 -15.25 -3.18
N HIS A 171 -17.12 -16.41 -3.14
CA HIS A 171 -16.93 -17.44 -2.11
C HIS A 171 -16.10 -18.61 -2.60
N LYS A 172 -15.51 -18.52 -3.81
CA LYS A 172 -14.58 -19.56 -4.27
C LYS A 172 -13.32 -19.52 -3.37
N PRO A 173 -12.82 -20.68 -2.89
CA PRO A 173 -11.62 -20.74 -2.06
C PRO A 173 -10.44 -19.96 -2.65
N LEU A 174 -10.24 -20.05 -3.98
CA LEU A 174 -9.18 -19.32 -4.69
C LEU A 174 -9.28 -17.79 -4.58
N PHE A 175 -10.50 -17.24 -4.51
CA PHE A 175 -10.70 -15.79 -4.32
C PHE A 175 -10.27 -15.37 -2.92
N GLN A 176 -10.67 -16.12 -1.89
CA GLN A 176 -10.26 -15.83 -0.52
C GLN A 176 -8.75 -15.96 -0.33
N GLU A 177 -8.12 -16.97 -0.93
CA GLU A 177 -6.66 -17.12 -0.91
C GLU A 177 -5.96 -15.95 -1.61
N TYR A 178 -6.49 -15.44 -2.72
CA TYR A 178 -5.97 -14.23 -3.35
C TYR A 178 -6.11 -12.98 -2.46
N ILE A 179 -7.24 -12.80 -1.77
CA ILE A 179 -7.44 -11.70 -0.81
C ILE A 179 -6.42 -11.81 0.33
N LYS A 180 -6.25 -13.00 0.93
CA LYS A 180 -5.25 -13.23 1.98
C LYS A 180 -3.84 -12.91 1.49
N ALA A 181 -3.49 -13.34 0.28
CA ALA A 181 -2.19 -13.06 -0.31
C ALA A 181 -2.01 -11.54 -0.57
N SER A 182 -3.06 -10.86 -1.03
CA SER A 182 -3.06 -9.39 -1.21
C SER A 182 -2.85 -8.67 0.11
N ILE A 183 -3.56 -9.06 1.17
CA ILE A 183 -3.42 -8.51 2.53
C ILE A 183 -2.01 -8.71 3.07
N ARG A 184 -1.44 -9.92 2.92
CA ARG A 184 -0.07 -10.20 3.36
C ARG A 184 0.96 -9.34 2.63
N LEU A 185 0.83 -9.22 1.31
CA LEU A 185 1.71 -8.40 0.50
C LEU A 185 1.61 -6.92 0.89
N THR A 186 0.40 -6.38 0.97
CA THR A 186 0.20 -4.97 1.27
C THR A 186 0.57 -4.62 2.71
N TRP A 187 0.40 -5.53 3.67
CA TRP A 187 0.89 -5.35 5.03
C TRP A 187 2.41 -5.19 5.07
N ARG A 188 3.12 -6.06 4.36
CA ARG A 188 4.58 -6.00 4.21
C ARG A 188 5.04 -4.71 3.51
N MET A 189 4.25 -4.19 2.58
CA MET A 189 4.51 -2.91 1.91
C MET A 189 4.33 -1.71 2.82
N VAL A 190 3.20 -1.61 3.52
CA VAL A 190 2.92 -0.45 4.38
C VAL A 190 3.84 -0.42 5.61
N THR A 191 4.27 -1.58 6.11
CA THR A 191 5.18 -1.68 7.25
C THR A 191 6.64 -1.35 6.93
N GLN A 192 6.98 -1.11 5.67
CA GLN A 192 8.31 -0.59 5.33
C GLN A 192 8.56 0.77 6.02
N THR A 193 9.83 1.06 6.25
CA THR A 193 10.32 2.30 6.87
C THR A 193 11.38 2.92 5.95
N PRO A 194 11.01 3.90 5.08
CA PRO A 194 9.66 4.46 4.87
C PRO A 194 8.71 3.51 4.09
N PRO A 195 7.37 3.67 4.21
CA PRO A 195 6.39 2.81 3.54
C PRO A 195 6.47 2.88 2.02
N LEU A 196 6.24 1.74 1.37
CA LEU A 196 5.99 1.70 -0.07
C LEU A 196 4.61 2.27 -0.38
N LYS A 197 4.48 2.87 -1.57
CA LYS A 197 3.24 3.52 -2.02
C LYS A 197 2.75 2.92 -3.33
N LEU A 198 1.43 2.73 -3.41
CA LEU A 198 0.76 2.40 -4.66
C LEU A 198 0.31 3.66 -5.39
N GLU A 199 0.52 3.67 -6.70
CA GLU A 199 -0.08 4.62 -7.63
C GLU A 199 -1.16 3.88 -8.42
N TYR A 200 -2.38 4.40 -8.40
CA TYR A 200 -3.53 3.78 -9.06
C TYR A 200 -4.69 4.75 -9.35
N GLN A 201 -4.40 6.05 -9.21
CA GLN A 201 -5.40 7.12 -9.14
C GLN A 201 -5.18 8.19 -10.20
N SER A 202 -4.03 8.21 -10.90
CA SER A 202 -3.80 9.19 -11.95
C SER A 202 -4.83 9.02 -13.07
N LEU A 203 -5.37 10.16 -13.51
CA LEU A 203 -6.37 10.25 -14.59
C LEU A 203 -5.72 10.24 -15.98
N TYR A 204 -4.46 10.69 -16.06
CA TYR A 204 -3.73 10.83 -17.31
C TYR A 204 -2.44 10.03 -17.30
N LEU A 205 -1.99 9.63 -18.48
CA LEU A 205 -0.76 8.88 -18.67
C LEU A 205 0.45 9.73 -18.28
N GLN A 206 1.27 9.20 -17.36
CA GLN A 206 2.47 9.85 -16.82
C GLN A 206 3.68 8.93 -17.02
N GLN A 207 4.87 9.43 -16.73
CA GLN A 207 6.12 8.68 -16.90
C GLN A 207 6.18 7.41 -16.03
N CYS A 208 5.43 7.37 -14.94
CA CYS A 208 5.28 6.22 -14.04
C CYS A 208 4.32 5.15 -14.55
N HIS A 209 3.73 5.31 -15.74
CA HIS A 209 2.83 4.33 -16.32
C HIS A 209 3.47 3.62 -17.53
N LYS A 210 3.07 2.37 -17.72
CA LYS A 210 3.29 1.57 -18.90
C LYS A 210 1.94 1.37 -19.57
N LYS A 211 1.74 2.05 -20.70
CA LYS A 211 0.57 1.83 -21.55
C LYS A 211 0.65 0.44 -22.17
N THR A 212 -0.36 -0.38 -21.91
CA THR A 212 -0.47 -1.75 -22.43
C THR A 212 -1.34 -1.83 -23.68
N GLY A 213 -2.18 -0.82 -23.91
CA GLY A 213 -3.07 -0.76 -25.05
C GLY A 213 -4.17 0.28 -24.84
N TYR A 214 -5.21 0.15 -25.66
CA TYR A 214 -6.42 0.95 -25.54
C TYR A 214 -7.59 0.11 -25.06
N HIS A 215 -8.48 0.73 -24.30
CA HIS A 215 -9.72 0.12 -23.87
C HIS A 215 -10.76 0.17 -25.00
N THR A 216 -11.13 -0.99 -25.53
CA THR A 216 -12.01 -1.16 -26.71
C THR A 216 -13.51 -1.16 -26.40
N SER A 217 -13.94 -0.76 -25.19
CA SER A 217 -15.39 -0.58 -24.94
C SER A 217 -15.96 0.56 -25.80
N PRO A 218 -17.10 0.35 -26.49
CA PRO A 218 -17.79 1.36 -27.29
C PRO A 218 -18.07 2.67 -26.53
N GLU A 219 -18.27 2.59 -25.21
CA GLU A 219 -18.65 3.72 -24.35
C GLU A 219 -17.45 4.60 -23.93
N VAL A 220 -16.23 4.04 -23.97
CA VAL A 220 -14.99 4.77 -23.67
C VAL A 220 -14.52 5.59 -24.88
N CYS A 221 -14.98 5.22 -26.07
CA CYS A 221 -14.67 5.88 -27.33
C CYS A 221 -15.46 7.19 -27.56
N THR A 222 -16.54 7.44 -26.79
CA THR A 222 -17.55 8.47 -27.12
C THR A 222 -17.34 9.85 -26.49
N LEU A 223 -16.29 10.10 -25.69
CA LEU A 223 -16.21 11.31 -24.87
C LEU A 223 -15.13 12.35 -25.23
N VAL A 224 -14.35 12.16 -26.30
CA VAL A 224 -13.40 13.20 -26.74
C VAL A 224 -14.02 14.05 -27.84
N LYS A 225 -14.89 14.99 -27.46
CA LYS A 225 -15.25 16.14 -28.31
C LYS A 225 -14.32 17.30 -27.98
N GLY A 226 -13.22 17.41 -28.70
CA GLY A 226 -12.28 18.51 -28.57
C GLY A 226 -11.32 18.54 -29.75
N THR A 227 -10.97 19.74 -30.21
CA THR A 227 -9.95 19.95 -31.24
C THR A 227 -8.62 19.31 -30.84
N PRO A 228 -7.88 18.70 -31.78
CA PRO A 228 -6.64 18.00 -31.47
C PRO A 228 -5.54 19.00 -31.13
N ASP A 229 -5.43 19.38 -29.86
CA ASP A 229 -4.23 20.04 -29.37
C ASP A 229 -3.12 19.01 -29.19
N GLN A 230 -1.94 19.33 -29.71
CA GLN A 230 -0.75 18.45 -29.76
C GLN A 230 -0.16 18.12 -28.38
N HIS A 231 -0.78 18.56 -27.28
CA HIS A 231 -0.31 18.39 -25.91
C HIS A 231 -1.32 17.74 -24.96
N GLN A 232 -2.46 17.21 -25.45
CA GLN A 232 -3.38 16.49 -24.56
C GLN A 232 -2.79 15.13 -24.17
N GLU A 233 -2.46 14.98 -22.88
CA GLU A 233 -2.05 13.73 -22.26
C GLU A 233 -3.14 12.66 -22.45
N GLU A 234 -2.76 11.42 -22.73
CA GLU A 234 -3.73 10.33 -22.92
C GLU A 234 -4.46 10.03 -21.61
N GLU A 235 -5.80 10.03 -21.65
CA GLU A 235 -6.60 9.69 -20.47
C GLU A 235 -6.54 8.18 -20.20
N ILE A 236 -6.27 7.82 -18.95
CA ILE A 236 -6.30 6.44 -18.48
C ILE A 236 -7.75 6.02 -18.40
N ALA A 237 -8.12 5.00 -19.17
CA ALA A 237 -9.40 4.35 -18.99
C ALA A 237 -9.41 3.65 -17.63
N CYS A 238 -8.34 2.87 -17.37
CA CYS A 238 -8.31 1.99 -16.23
C CYS A 238 -6.90 1.35 -16.00
N TYR A 239 -6.61 0.91 -14.76
CA TYR A 239 -5.34 0.24 -14.43
C TYR A 239 -5.49 -1.28 -14.46
N LEU A 240 -4.55 -1.96 -15.09
CA LEU A 240 -4.39 -3.41 -15.02
C LEU A 240 -3.56 -3.82 -13.80
N TRP A 241 -2.61 -2.97 -13.41
CA TRP A 241 -1.77 -3.16 -12.23
C TRP A 241 -1.34 -1.82 -11.67
N PRO A 242 -1.35 -1.60 -10.35
CA PRO A 242 -0.91 -0.34 -9.76
C PRO A 242 0.61 -0.16 -9.93
N GLY A 243 1.05 1.11 -10.00
CA GLY A 243 2.46 1.46 -9.90
C GLY A 243 2.96 1.29 -8.47
N LEU A 244 4.24 0.99 -8.30
CA LEU A 244 4.90 0.88 -7.01
C LEU A 244 5.97 1.95 -6.88
N PHE A 245 5.97 2.63 -5.74
CA PHE A 245 6.90 3.69 -5.38
C PHE A 245 7.52 3.43 -4.02
N ASP A 246 8.78 3.84 -3.86
CA ASP A 246 9.39 3.88 -2.54
C ASP A 246 8.86 5.05 -1.70
N GLY A 247 9.30 5.12 -0.46
CA GLY A 247 8.89 6.20 0.45
C GLY A 247 9.32 7.59 -0.01
N GLU A 248 10.39 7.69 -0.82
CA GLU A 248 10.96 8.92 -1.36
C GLU A 248 10.28 9.37 -2.67
N GLY A 249 9.41 8.53 -3.24
CA GLY A 249 8.67 8.84 -4.46
C GLY A 249 9.39 8.43 -5.74
N ARG A 250 10.43 7.59 -5.68
CA ARG A 250 11.00 6.96 -6.87
C ARG A 250 10.10 5.82 -7.32
N CYS A 251 9.84 5.76 -8.62
CA CYS A 251 9.08 4.68 -9.22
C CYS A 251 9.92 3.41 -9.25
N ILE A 252 9.51 2.40 -8.48
CA ILE A 252 10.11 1.06 -8.46
C ILE A 252 9.55 0.24 -9.62
N ARG A 253 8.21 0.27 -9.79
CA ARG A 253 7.50 -0.42 -10.87
C ARG A 253 6.45 0.50 -11.47
N LYS A 254 6.43 0.58 -12.81
CA LYS A 254 5.41 1.35 -13.52
C LYS A 254 4.04 0.68 -13.42
N GLY A 255 3.00 1.50 -13.24
CA GLY A 255 1.62 1.04 -13.28
C GLY A 255 1.24 0.62 -14.70
N GLU A 256 0.60 -0.53 -14.87
CA GLU A 256 0.14 -0.98 -16.17
C GLU A 256 -1.28 -0.48 -16.41
N VAL A 257 -1.49 0.24 -17.51
CA VAL A 257 -2.75 0.95 -17.80
C VAL A 257 -3.25 0.70 -19.21
N LEU A 258 -4.58 0.77 -19.36
CA LEU A 258 -5.25 0.92 -20.65
C LEU A 258 -5.71 2.37 -20.79
N CYS A 259 -5.46 2.98 -21.95
CA CYS A 259 -5.91 4.34 -22.26
C CYS A 259 -7.25 4.34 -22.99
N LYS A 260 -7.98 5.46 -22.96
CA LYS A 260 -9.18 5.64 -23.78
C LYS A 260 -8.81 5.77 -25.26
N ILE A 261 -9.63 5.20 -26.16
CA ILE A 261 -9.49 5.41 -27.60
C ILE A 261 -9.88 6.86 -27.91
N ARG A 262 -9.06 7.58 -28.67
CA ARG A 262 -9.48 8.87 -29.25
C ARG A 262 -10.46 8.59 -30.38
N GLY A 263 -11.66 9.12 -30.30
CA GLY A 263 -12.58 9.09 -31.43
C GLY A 263 -11.98 9.88 -32.58
N ASN A 264 -11.76 9.24 -33.73
CA ASN A 264 -11.54 9.96 -34.98
C ASN A 264 -12.90 10.55 -35.38
N THR A 265 -13.01 11.87 -35.37
CA THR A 265 -14.02 12.56 -36.17
C THR A 265 -13.56 12.51 -37.62
N GLU A 266 -14.08 11.55 -38.37
CA GLU A 266 -14.27 11.66 -39.83
C GLU A 266 -15.61 12.34 -40.12
#